data_AF-A0A2G5ZC28-F1
#
_entry.id   AF-A0A2G5ZC28-F1
#
_cell.length_a   1.000
_cell.length_b   1.000
_cell.length_c   1.000
_cell.angle_alpha   90.00
_cell.angle_beta   90.00
_cell.angle_gamma   90.00
#
_symmetry.space_group_name_H-M   'P 1'
#
loop_
_entity.id
_entity.type
_entity.pdbx_description
1 polymer ?
#
loop_
_entity_poly.entity_id
_entity_poly.type
_entity_poly.pdbx_seq_one_letter_code
_entity_poly.pdbx_strand_id
1 'polypeptide(L)'
;MNLSFYEAQLALIPELPLLIEQRYHMLKLIKASGPVGRRTLSSVSGYSERETRTMLDLLKEQELVHIAKDGVSTTEKGIEVLFALHDTMEERSGRRQLANELAERLGILKVHVVEGDSDDSPLTKKLLGMQAAKQFRSRIKGNEIVAVTGGSSVAAIPSFMQQDELPDVQFIAARGGVGEEIGLQANMIAASFAETCQATYKAFYYPDTLSEEAHAVFQHEPAAKEMLELYSRTDCVIHGVGNATKMAVLRNSPEEEQQILQDRQAKGEAFGFYFNQQGEIVHRIRTVGIQMEQLQDVPLVLTVAGGASKAEALLSYLASAPSQTILVTDEGAAENMLSLM
;
A
#
# COMPACT_ATOMS: atom_id res chain seq x y z
N MET A 1 31.18 7.15 -32.95
CA MET A 1 31.49 7.01 -31.51
C MET A 1 30.15 6.95 -30.81
N ASN A 2 29.74 5.78 -30.30
CA ASN A 2 28.40 5.56 -29.75
C ASN A 2 28.47 5.33 -28.23
N LEU A 3 29.00 6.30 -27.49
CA LEU A 3 28.83 6.34 -26.04
C LEU A 3 27.80 7.43 -25.76
N SER A 4 26.69 7.06 -25.13
CA SER A 4 25.72 8.04 -24.62
C SER A 4 26.38 8.91 -23.54
N PHE A 5 25.81 10.09 -23.30
CA PHE A 5 26.30 10.99 -22.26
C PHE A 5 26.36 10.31 -20.88
N TYR A 6 25.37 9.49 -20.56
CA TYR A 6 25.32 8.74 -19.30
C TYR A 6 26.40 7.67 -19.21
N GLU A 7 26.63 6.90 -20.27
CA GLU A 7 27.71 5.90 -20.28
C GLU A 7 29.10 6.54 -20.18
N ALA A 8 29.29 7.72 -20.78
CA ALA A 8 30.52 8.49 -20.62
C ALA A 8 30.71 9.00 -19.18
N GLN A 9 29.62 9.41 -18.50
CA GLN A 9 29.67 9.78 -17.08
C GLN A 9 30.05 8.60 -16.18
N LEU A 10 29.47 7.42 -16.40
CA LEU A 10 29.79 6.21 -15.63
C LEU A 10 31.22 5.72 -15.86
N ALA A 11 31.75 5.85 -17.08
CA ALA A 11 33.14 5.51 -17.37
C ALA A 11 34.13 6.42 -16.63
N LEU A 12 33.76 7.67 -16.35
CA LEU A 12 34.60 8.65 -15.65
C LEU A 12 34.41 8.60 -14.13
N ILE A 13 33.18 8.43 -13.66
CA ILE A 13 32.80 8.40 -12.24
C ILE A 13 31.87 7.20 -12.01
N PRO A 14 32.43 6.00 -11.81
CA PRO A 14 31.66 4.77 -11.63
C PRO A 14 30.67 4.83 -10.45
N GLU A 15 31.03 5.53 -9.39
CA GLU A 15 30.26 5.70 -8.16
C GLU A 15 29.15 6.77 -8.25
N LEU A 16 29.00 7.46 -9.39
CA LEU A 16 28.06 8.56 -9.55
C LEU A 16 26.61 8.20 -9.18
N PRO A 17 26.04 7.04 -9.59
CA PRO A 17 24.67 6.67 -9.22
C PRO A 17 24.48 6.58 -7.71
N LEU A 18 25.40 5.88 -7.03
CA LEU A 18 25.37 5.70 -5.58
C LEU A 18 25.45 7.04 -4.86
N LEU A 19 26.35 7.93 -5.28
CA LEU A 19 26.48 9.26 -4.68
C LEU A 19 25.22 10.12 -4.84
N ILE A 20 24.53 10.02 -5.99
CA ILE A 20 23.26 10.74 -6.21
C ILE A 20 22.19 10.20 -5.26
N GLU A 21 22.05 8.88 -5.16
CA GLU A 21 21.07 8.22 -4.30
C GLU A 21 21.28 8.56 -2.82
N GLN A 22 22.53 8.45 -2.32
CA GLN A 22 22.88 8.77 -0.93
C GLN A 22 22.54 10.23 -0.57
N ARG A 23 22.90 11.18 -1.45
CA ARG A 23 22.63 12.61 -1.23
C ARG A 23 21.15 12.94 -1.34
N TYR A 24 20.46 12.32 -2.30
CA TYR A 24 19.01 12.47 -2.45
C TYR A 24 18.28 11.97 -1.20
N HIS A 25 18.62 10.78 -0.71
CA HIS A 25 18.06 10.21 0.51
C HIS A 25 18.31 11.10 1.73
N MET A 26 19.54 11.59 1.93
CA MET A 26 19.85 12.52 3.03
C MET A 26 19.03 13.82 2.93
N LEU A 27 18.90 14.39 1.73
CA LEU A 27 18.11 15.60 1.50
C LEU A 27 16.62 15.36 1.77
N LYS A 28 16.11 14.17 1.42
CA LYS A 28 14.73 13.72 1.68
C LYS A 28 14.47 13.55 3.18
N LEU A 29 15.40 12.95 3.93
CA LEU A 29 15.33 12.82 5.39
C LEU A 29 15.29 14.19 6.08
N ILE A 30 16.17 15.11 5.67
CA ILE A 30 16.19 16.49 6.21
C ILE A 30 14.88 17.20 5.91
N LYS A 31 14.30 17.00 4.72
CA LYS A 31 13.01 17.60 4.37
C LYS A 31 11.87 17.04 5.23
N ALA A 32 11.89 15.74 5.52
CA ALA A 32 10.85 15.07 6.28
C ALA A 32 10.90 15.37 7.79
N SER A 33 12.09 15.58 8.34
CA SER A 33 12.31 15.68 9.80
C SER A 33 12.86 17.03 10.26
N GLY A 34 13.13 17.95 9.34
CA GLY A 34 13.73 19.25 9.63
C GLY A 34 12.83 20.18 10.47
N PRO A 35 13.41 21.03 11.35
CA PRO A 35 14.84 21.12 11.67
C PRO A 35 15.31 19.90 12.49
N VAL A 36 16.40 19.25 12.05
CA VAL A 36 16.89 18.00 12.65
C VAL A 36 18.37 18.05 13.00
N GLY A 37 18.73 17.49 14.17
CA GLY A 37 20.11 17.42 14.62
C GLY A 37 20.95 16.39 13.85
N ARG A 38 22.23 16.69 13.65
CA ARG A 38 23.18 15.81 12.93
C ARG A 38 23.29 14.39 13.50
N ARG A 39 23.18 14.25 14.83
CA ARG A 39 23.20 12.94 15.51
C ARG A 39 22.01 12.08 15.13
N THR A 40 20.82 12.69 15.14
CA THR A 40 19.59 12.03 14.68
C THR A 40 19.71 11.64 13.21
N LEU A 41 20.22 12.53 12.35
CA LEU A 41 20.45 12.20 10.94
C LEU A 41 21.43 11.02 10.76
N SER A 42 22.55 10.98 11.47
CA SER A 42 23.50 9.85 11.39
C SER A 42 22.85 8.54 11.83
N SER A 43 22.06 8.55 12.91
CA SER A 43 21.34 7.37 13.38
C SER A 43 20.29 6.88 12.40
N VAL A 44 19.53 7.78 11.78
CA VAL A 44 18.40 7.43 10.90
C VAL A 44 18.87 7.09 9.48
N SER A 45 19.97 7.69 9.01
CA SER A 45 20.50 7.45 7.66
C SER A 45 21.45 6.24 7.57
N GLY A 46 21.89 5.68 8.69
CA GLY A 46 22.84 4.56 8.73
C GLY A 46 24.30 4.94 8.43
N TYR A 47 24.61 6.22 8.18
CA TYR A 47 25.97 6.70 7.94
C TYR A 47 26.69 7.08 9.24
N SER A 48 28.03 6.97 9.26
CA SER A 48 28.82 7.44 10.38
C SER A 48 28.70 8.96 10.57
N GLU A 49 28.90 9.47 11.80
CA GLU A 49 28.87 10.92 12.06
C GLU A 49 29.81 11.70 11.13
N ARG A 50 30.96 11.11 10.76
CA ARG A 50 31.93 11.73 9.85
C ARG A 50 31.36 11.87 8.44
N GLU A 51 30.74 10.83 7.91
CA GLU A 51 30.12 10.82 6.58
C GLU A 51 28.92 11.75 6.53
N THR A 52 28.04 11.70 7.53
CA THR A 52 26.91 12.64 7.65
C THR A 52 27.39 14.07 7.67
N ARG A 53 28.44 14.40 8.46
CA ARG A 53 29.02 15.75 8.48
C ARG A 53 29.51 16.17 7.10
N THR A 54 30.32 15.35 6.44
CA THR A 54 30.86 15.66 5.11
C THR A 54 29.75 15.87 4.08
N MET A 55 28.71 15.05 4.11
CA MET A 55 27.56 15.19 3.21
C MET A 55 26.78 16.47 3.48
N LEU A 56 26.54 16.81 4.75
CA LEU A 56 25.84 18.04 5.14
C LEU A 56 26.62 19.30 4.77
N ASP A 57 27.94 19.29 4.93
CA ASP A 57 28.79 20.41 4.55
C ASP A 57 28.73 20.64 3.02
N LEU A 58 28.78 19.57 2.23
CA LEU A 58 28.60 19.64 0.76
C LEU A 58 27.22 20.15 0.35
N LEU A 59 26.14 19.61 0.94
CA LEU A 59 24.78 20.05 0.64
C LEU A 59 24.57 21.52 1.03
N LYS A 60 25.22 21.99 2.10
CA LYS A 60 25.21 23.40 2.51
C LYS A 60 25.97 24.28 1.52
N GLU A 61 27.15 23.87 1.08
CA GLU A 61 27.94 24.58 0.05
C GLU A 61 27.18 24.69 -1.28
N GLN A 62 26.36 23.69 -1.61
CA GLN A 62 25.47 23.68 -2.77
C GLN A 62 24.16 24.45 -2.55
N GLU A 63 23.96 25.00 -1.36
CA GLU A 63 22.77 25.74 -0.93
C GLU A 63 21.49 24.89 -0.94
N LEU A 64 21.60 23.57 -0.83
CA LEU A 64 20.45 22.64 -0.78
C LEU A 64 19.90 22.49 0.64
N VAL A 65 20.73 22.77 1.66
CA VAL A 65 20.33 22.76 3.07
C VAL A 65 20.85 23.98 3.81
N HIS A 66 20.11 24.38 4.83
CA HIS A 66 20.50 25.39 5.81
C HIS A 66 20.83 24.72 7.15
N ILE A 67 21.98 25.08 7.74
CA ILE A 67 22.42 24.56 9.03
C ILE A 67 22.38 25.69 10.06
N ALA A 68 21.54 25.53 11.08
CA ALA A 68 21.36 26.46 12.19
C ALA A 68 21.61 25.78 13.54
N LYS A 69 21.44 26.53 14.65
CA LYS A 69 21.66 26.02 16.01
C LYS A 69 20.65 24.95 16.42
N ASP A 70 19.43 25.05 15.91
CA ASP A 70 18.29 24.18 16.16
C ASP A 70 18.24 22.94 15.25
N GLY A 71 19.01 22.93 14.16
CA GLY A 71 19.15 21.76 13.30
C GLY A 71 19.47 22.09 11.85
N VAL A 72 19.30 21.08 11.00
CA VAL A 72 19.41 21.17 9.55
C VAL A 72 18.02 21.16 8.93
N SER A 73 17.78 22.05 7.96
CA SER A 73 16.53 22.16 7.20
C SER A 73 16.83 22.27 5.71
N THR A 74 15.92 21.82 4.85
CA THR A 74 16.05 21.95 3.39
C THR A 74 15.74 23.38 2.93
N THR A 75 16.50 23.91 1.97
CA THR A 75 16.20 25.21 1.33
C THR A 75 15.16 25.06 0.22
N GLU A 76 14.66 26.16 -0.34
CA GLU A 76 13.79 26.13 -1.53
C GLU A 76 14.45 25.41 -2.71
N LYS A 77 15.72 25.75 -3.02
CA LYS A 77 16.53 25.06 -4.03
C LYS A 77 16.67 23.56 -3.76
N GLY A 78 16.86 23.16 -2.50
CA GLY A 78 16.89 21.75 -2.12
C GLY A 78 15.56 21.04 -2.37
N ILE A 79 14.44 21.73 -2.14
CA ILE A 79 13.10 21.21 -2.43
C ILE A 79 12.90 21.05 -3.94
N GLU A 80 13.29 22.03 -4.76
CA GLU A 80 13.20 21.95 -6.22
C GLU A 80 14.01 20.76 -6.76
N VAL A 81 15.22 20.55 -6.26
CA VAL A 81 16.05 19.39 -6.63
C VAL A 81 15.38 18.08 -6.25
N LEU A 82 14.77 17.97 -5.06
CA LEU A 82 14.04 16.78 -4.66
C LEU A 82 12.88 16.47 -5.62
N PHE A 83 12.12 17.48 -6.03
CA PHE A 83 11.02 17.32 -6.98
C PHE A 83 11.52 16.93 -8.37
N ALA A 84 12.53 17.63 -8.89
CA ALA A 84 13.08 17.36 -10.21
C ALA A 84 13.67 15.94 -10.34
N LEU A 85 14.24 15.42 -9.25
CA LEU A 85 14.85 14.08 -9.23
C LEU A 85 13.89 12.97 -8.82
N HIS A 86 12.70 13.28 -8.30
CA HIS A 86 11.82 12.28 -7.69
C HIS A 86 11.53 11.09 -8.63
N ASP A 87 10.99 11.36 -9.81
CA ASP A 87 10.62 10.28 -10.74
C ASP A 87 11.86 9.49 -11.23
N THR A 88 12.97 10.17 -11.50
CA THR A 88 14.21 9.50 -11.95
C THR A 88 14.88 8.67 -10.85
N MET A 89 14.82 9.11 -9.60
CA MET A 89 15.39 8.34 -8.47
C MET A 89 14.54 7.11 -8.19
N GLU A 90 13.22 7.23 -8.26
CA GLU A 90 12.34 6.06 -8.17
C GLU A 90 12.58 5.08 -9.33
N GLU A 91 12.83 5.58 -10.55
CA GLU A 91 13.20 4.74 -11.71
C GLU A 91 14.56 4.03 -11.57
N ARG A 92 15.51 4.58 -10.82
CA ARG A 92 16.87 4.02 -10.69
C ARG A 92 17.09 3.16 -9.46
N SER A 93 16.19 3.22 -8.49
CA SER A 93 16.27 2.43 -7.27
C SER A 93 16.19 0.92 -7.55
N GLY A 94 16.86 0.12 -6.70
CA GLY A 94 16.72 -1.35 -6.70
C GLY A 94 15.25 -1.79 -6.55
N ARG A 95 14.40 -0.94 -5.96
CA ARG A 95 12.95 -1.16 -5.83
C ARG A 95 12.24 -1.39 -7.16
N ARG A 96 12.64 -0.72 -8.25
CA ARG A 96 11.98 -0.97 -9.55
C ARG A 96 12.32 -2.35 -10.09
N GLN A 97 13.57 -2.79 -9.94
CA GLN A 97 13.97 -4.15 -10.34
C GLN A 97 13.23 -5.19 -9.49
N LEU A 98 13.22 -4.99 -8.17
CA LEU A 98 12.46 -5.78 -7.22
C LEU A 98 10.96 -5.84 -7.57
N ALA A 99 10.35 -4.71 -7.90
CA ALA A 99 8.95 -4.63 -8.30
C ALA A 99 8.68 -5.37 -9.62
N ASN A 100 9.54 -5.20 -10.63
CA ASN A 100 9.38 -5.89 -11.91
C ASN A 100 9.53 -7.39 -11.75
N GLU A 101 10.54 -7.85 -11.01
CA GLU A 101 10.75 -9.28 -10.73
C GLU A 101 9.56 -9.88 -10.00
N LEU A 102 9.04 -9.21 -8.96
CA LEU A 102 7.83 -9.64 -8.27
C LEU A 102 6.62 -9.70 -9.20
N ALA A 103 6.40 -8.67 -10.03
CA ALA A 103 5.27 -8.66 -10.96
C ALA A 103 5.32 -9.84 -11.94
N GLU A 104 6.51 -10.14 -12.47
CA GLU A 104 6.75 -11.27 -13.38
C GLU A 104 6.50 -12.62 -12.68
N ARG A 105 7.08 -12.83 -11.49
CA ARG A 105 6.92 -14.09 -10.73
C ARG A 105 5.50 -14.32 -10.25
N LEU A 106 4.79 -13.26 -9.88
CA LEU A 106 3.40 -13.32 -9.41
C LEU A 106 2.37 -13.39 -10.55
N GLY A 107 2.76 -13.06 -11.79
CA GLY A 107 1.84 -13.04 -12.92
C GLY A 107 0.76 -11.95 -12.83
N ILE A 108 1.06 -10.83 -12.17
CA ILE A 108 0.15 -9.69 -11.99
C ILE A 108 0.59 -8.46 -12.80
N LEU A 109 -0.33 -7.53 -13.02
CA LEU A 109 -0.15 -6.39 -13.92
C LEU A 109 1.03 -5.51 -13.51
N LYS A 110 1.15 -5.20 -12.22
CA LYS A 110 2.21 -4.33 -11.73
C LYS A 110 2.42 -4.45 -10.23
N VAL A 111 3.68 -4.33 -9.81
CA VAL A 111 4.04 -4.08 -8.42
C VAL A 111 4.63 -2.68 -8.31
N HIS A 112 4.33 -1.99 -7.21
CA HIS A 112 4.98 -0.76 -6.79
C HIS A 112 5.53 -0.96 -5.39
N VAL A 113 6.83 -0.73 -5.23
CA VAL A 113 7.53 -0.84 -3.96
C VAL A 113 7.90 0.56 -3.48
N VAL A 114 7.49 0.91 -2.26
CA VAL A 114 7.89 2.15 -1.59
C VAL A 114 9.02 1.87 -0.60
N GLU A 115 9.76 2.93 -0.23
CA GLU A 115 10.92 2.85 0.67
C GLU A 115 10.54 2.46 2.12
N GLY A 116 11.34 1.57 2.71
CA GLY A 116 11.28 1.15 4.11
C GLY A 116 10.38 -0.06 4.39
N ASP A 117 10.01 -0.23 5.67
CA ASP A 117 9.15 -1.31 6.17
C ASP A 117 8.03 -0.72 7.03
N SER A 118 6.76 -0.99 6.69
CA SER A 118 5.61 -0.47 7.44
C SER A 118 5.29 -1.19 8.75
N ASP A 119 5.99 -2.31 9.06
CA ASP A 119 6.03 -2.86 10.42
C ASP A 119 6.83 -1.95 11.36
N ASP A 120 7.87 -1.29 10.85
CA ASP A 120 8.80 -0.46 11.65
C ASP A 120 8.53 1.05 11.55
N SER A 121 7.95 1.52 10.43
CA SER A 121 7.88 2.95 10.11
C SER A 121 6.47 3.43 9.74
N PRO A 122 5.85 4.32 10.55
CA PRO A 122 4.62 5.01 10.17
C PRO A 122 4.77 5.87 8.91
N LEU A 123 5.98 6.34 8.59
CA LEU A 123 6.25 7.08 7.37
C LEU A 123 6.12 6.18 6.14
N THR A 124 6.61 4.93 6.20
CA THR A 124 6.44 3.97 5.10
C THR A 124 4.96 3.69 4.84
N LYS A 125 4.13 3.61 5.87
CA LYS A 125 2.67 3.48 5.71
C LYS A 125 2.04 4.68 4.99
N LYS A 126 2.53 5.89 5.22
CA LYS A 126 2.12 7.09 4.46
C LYS A 126 2.57 7.00 3.00
N LEU A 127 3.78 6.52 2.73
CA LEU A 127 4.26 6.30 1.36
C LEU A 127 3.41 5.27 0.62
N LEU A 128 2.99 4.18 1.27
CA LEU A 128 2.04 3.21 0.71
C LEU A 128 0.73 3.89 0.29
N GLY A 129 0.14 4.68 1.20
CA GLY A 129 -1.09 5.43 0.92
C GLY A 129 -0.94 6.39 -0.26
N MET A 130 0.15 7.13 -0.30
CA MET A 130 0.46 8.08 -1.37
C MET A 130 0.65 7.38 -2.74
N GLN A 131 1.40 6.28 -2.77
CA GLN A 131 1.63 5.53 -3.99
C GLN A 131 0.35 4.85 -4.49
N ALA A 132 -0.46 4.31 -3.59
CA ALA A 132 -1.77 3.76 -3.92
C ALA A 132 -2.72 4.81 -4.47
N ALA A 133 -2.78 6.01 -3.86
CA ALA A 133 -3.55 7.13 -4.38
C ALA A 133 -3.11 7.51 -5.80
N LYS A 134 -1.79 7.59 -6.05
CA LYS A 134 -1.23 7.85 -7.40
C LYS A 134 -1.69 6.79 -8.41
N GLN A 135 -1.63 5.50 -8.05
CA GLN A 135 -2.04 4.43 -8.97
C GLN A 135 -3.55 4.43 -9.24
N PHE A 136 -4.36 4.64 -8.21
CA PHE A 136 -5.81 4.76 -8.31
C PHE A 136 -6.21 5.91 -9.23
N ARG A 137 -5.71 7.13 -8.97
CA ARG A 137 -6.00 8.34 -9.76
C ARG A 137 -5.62 8.21 -11.23
N SER A 138 -4.51 7.54 -11.53
CA SER A 138 -4.06 7.37 -12.92
C SER A 138 -4.94 6.46 -13.78
N ARG A 139 -5.91 5.74 -13.17
CA ARG A 139 -6.68 4.68 -13.83
C ARG A 139 -8.19 4.86 -13.77
N ILE A 140 -8.70 5.53 -12.74
CA ILE A 140 -10.12 5.89 -12.62
C ILE A 140 -10.43 7.09 -13.51
N LYS A 141 -11.58 7.06 -14.18
CA LYS A 141 -11.99 8.04 -15.20
C LYS A 141 -13.32 8.75 -14.89
N GLY A 142 -13.99 8.40 -13.79
CA GLY A 142 -15.29 8.93 -13.37
C GLY A 142 -16.46 7.99 -13.70
N ASN A 143 -17.52 8.03 -12.88
CA ASN A 143 -18.71 7.15 -12.93
C ASN A 143 -18.48 5.69 -12.51
N GLU A 144 -17.33 5.36 -11.93
CA GLU A 144 -17.05 4.02 -11.41
C GLU A 144 -17.64 3.74 -10.02
N ILE A 145 -17.92 2.46 -9.78
CA ILE A 145 -18.17 1.91 -8.44
C ILE A 145 -16.84 1.38 -7.89
N VAL A 146 -16.39 1.96 -6.78
CA VAL A 146 -15.12 1.62 -6.12
C VAL A 146 -15.40 0.96 -4.79
N ALA A 147 -15.10 -0.33 -4.67
CA ALA A 147 -15.25 -1.06 -3.43
C ALA A 147 -13.97 -1.01 -2.60
N VAL A 148 -14.09 -0.69 -1.32
CA VAL A 148 -12.94 -0.56 -0.41
C VAL A 148 -13.08 -1.48 0.80
N THR A 149 -11.98 -2.12 1.21
CA THR A 149 -11.96 -2.89 2.46
C THR A 149 -11.58 -2.04 3.67
N GLY A 150 -11.74 -2.64 4.85
CA GLY A 150 -11.13 -2.13 6.08
C GLY A 150 -9.60 -2.22 6.09
N GLY A 151 -9.00 -1.66 7.14
CA GLY A 151 -7.60 -1.85 7.48
C GLY A 151 -6.70 -0.63 7.26
N SER A 152 -5.61 -0.56 8.04
CA SER A 152 -4.75 0.63 8.11
C SER A 152 -4.04 1.00 6.81
N SER A 153 -3.77 0.02 5.93
CA SER A 153 -3.14 0.29 4.64
C SER A 153 -4.09 1.02 3.68
N VAL A 154 -5.36 0.62 3.63
CA VAL A 154 -6.38 1.28 2.80
C VAL A 154 -6.78 2.63 3.40
N ALA A 155 -6.90 2.71 4.74
CA ALA A 155 -7.21 3.95 5.45
C ALA A 155 -6.15 5.06 5.29
N ALA A 156 -4.93 4.71 4.88
CA ALA A 156 -3.87 5.69 4.62
C ALA A 156 -4.06 6.45 3.29
N ILE A 157 -4.88 5.94 2.38
CA ILE A 157 -5.01 6.45 1.00
C ILE A 157 -5.78 7.78 0.93
N PRO A 158 -6.96 7.93 1.56
CA PRO A 158 -7.80 9.14 1.37
C PRO A 158 -7.06 10.45 1.61
N SER A 159 -6.15 10.50 2.60
CA SER A 159 -5.35 11.70 2.91
C SER A 159 -4.46 12.23 1.78
N PHE A 160 -4.26 11.46 0.70
CA PHE A 160 -3.47 11.84 -0.47
C PHE A 160 -4.33 12.09 -1.73
N MET A 161 -5.65 12.02 -1.58
CA MET A 161 -6.62 12.42 -2.61
C MET A 161 -6.91 13.92 -2.50
N GLN A 162 -7.48 14.51 -3.56
CA GLN A 162 -7.85 15.92 -3.60
C GLN A 162 -9.38 16.11 -3.70
N GLN A 163 -9.85 17.27 -3.25
CA GLN A 163 -11.24 17.69 -3.45
C GLN A 163 -11.54 17.83 -4.95
N ASP A 164 -12.78 17.49 -5.34
CA ASP A 164 -13.29 17.57 -6.72
C ASP A 164 -12.53 16.70 -7.73
N GLU A 165 -11.72 15.75 -7.24
CA GLU A 165 -10.92 14.88 -8.08
C GLU A 165 -11.77 13.83 -8.80
N LEU A 166 -12.82 13.32 -8.15
CA LEU A 166 -13.62 12.18 -8.62
C LEU A 166 -15.11 12.30 -8.20
N PRO A 167 -15.80 13.42 -8.45
CA PRO A 167 -17.14 13.66 -7.90
C PRO A 167 -18.19 12.62 -8.34
N ASP A 168 -18.00 12.02 -9.51
CA ASP A 168 -18.92 11.03 -10.10
C ASP A 168 -18.67 9.59 -9.62
N VAL A 169 -17.68 9.36 -8.75
CA VAL A 169 -17.39 8.02 -8.22
C VAL A 169 -18.34 7.68 -7.06
N GLN A 170 -18.74 6.41 -6.97
CA GLN A 170 -19.43 5.87 -5.81
C GLN A 170 -18.52 4.90 -5.04
N PHE A 171 -18.15 5.27 -3.82
CA PHE A 171 -17.39 4.39 -2.93
C PHE A 171 -18.32 3.46 -2.14
N ILE A 172 -18.08 2.17 -2.17
CA ILE A 172 -18.86 1.19 -1.40
C ILE A 172 -17.95 0.40 -0.47
N ALA A 173 -18.49 -0.03 0.67
CA ALA A 173 -17.77 -0.97 1.51
C ALA A 173 -17.75 -2.34 0.81
N ALA A 174 -16.57 -2.90 0.52
CA ALA A 174 -16.41 -4.21 -0.11
C ALA A 174 -16.99 -5.34 0.75
N ARG A 175 -17.14 -5.09 2.05
CA ARG A 175 -17.79 -5.94 3.05
C ARG A 175 -18.13 -5.10 4.30
N GLY A 176 -18.82 -5.70 5.28
CA GLY A 176 -18.93 -5.17 6.65
C GLY A 176 -17.58 -4.88 7.33
N GLY A 177 -17.63 -4.15 8.44
CA GLY A 177 -16.44 -3.75 9.21
C GLY A 177 -15.87 -4.88 10.06
N VAL A 178 -14.54 -4.96 10.15
CA VAL A 178 -13.80 -5.88 11.03
C VAL A 178 -13.10 -5.10 12.12
N GLY A 179 -13.17 -5.61 13.35
CA GLY A 179 -12.51 -5.01 14.51
C GLY A 179 -13.25 -3.80 15.08
N GLU A 180 -12.80 -3.37 16.26
CA GLU A 180 -13.44 -2.31 17.04
C GLU A 180 -12.94 -0.90 16.68
N GLU A 181 -11.83 -0.81 15.95
CA GLU A 181 -11.26 0.48 15.57
C GLU A 181 -12.09 1.12 14.44
N ILE A 182 -12.94 2.08 14.82
CA ILE A 182 -13.90 2.76 13.94
C ILE A 182 -13.23 3.28 12.65
N GLY A 183 -12.05 3.91 12.76
CA GLY A 183 -11.34 4.48 11.62
C GLY A 183 -10.82 3.47 10.60
N LEU A 184 -10.79 2.18 10.94
CA LEU A 184 -10.32 1.10 10.06
C LEU A 184 -11.47 0.29 9.45
N GLN A 185 -12.72 0.63 9.75
CA GLN A 185 -13.87 -0.08 9.18
C GLN A 185 -14.09 0.34 7.72
N ALA A 186 -14.48 -0.62 6.88
CA ALA A 186 -14.72 -0.40 5.45
C ALA A 186 -15.72 0.73 5.18
N ASN A 187 -16.80 0.82 5.97
CA ASN A 187 -17.79 1.90 5.86
C ASN A 187 -17.18 3.29 6.10
N MET A 188 -16.30 3.41 7.12
CA MET A 188 -15.65 4.69 7.45
C MET A 188 -14.60 5.07 6.42
N ILE A 189 -13.87 4.09 5.89
CA ILE A 189 -12.90 4.31 4.83
C ILE A 189 -13.61 4.74 3.53
N ALA A 190 -14.72 4.09 3.16
CA ALA A 190 -15.53 4.49 2.01
C ALA A 190 -16.06 5.91 2.16
N ALA A 191 -16.55 6.27 3.36
CA ALA A 191 -16.97 7.63 3.68
C ALA A 191 -15.81 8.63 3.59
N SER A 192 -14.62 8.28 4.07
CA SER A 192 -13.43 9.14 4.01
C SER A 192 -12.97 9.40 2.57
N PHE A 193 -12.99 8.39 1.71
CA PHE A 193 -12.75 8.58 0.27
C PHE A 193 -13.78 9.53 -0.35
N ALA A 194 -15.06 9.31 -0.07
CA ALA A 194 -16.14 10.12 -0.62
C ALA A 194 -16.07 11.58 -0.15
N GLU A 195 -15.85 11.82 1.14
CA GLU A 195 -15.68 13.16 1.70
C GLU A 195 -14.47 13.87 1.07
N THR A 196 -13.34 13.18 0.93
CA THR A 196 -12.12 13.78 0.37
C THR A 196 -12.29 14.12 -1.11
N CYS A 197 -12.95 13.25 -1.89
CA CYS A 197 -13.10 13.42 -3.34
C CYS A 197 -14.36 14.21 -3.75
N GLN A 198 -15.20 14.63 -2.79
CA GLN A 198 -16.57 15.11 -3.04
C GLN A 198 -17.43 14.11 -3.85
N ALA A 199 -17.19 12.82 -3.63
CA ALA A 199 -17.89 11.71 -4.24
C ALA A 199 -19.06 11.25 -3.35
N THR A 200 -19.78 10.21 -3.80
CA THR A 200 -20.80 9.54 -2.97
C THR A 200 -20.22 8.29 -2.32
N TYR A 201 -20.81 7.87 -1.20
CA TYR A 201 -20.55 6.53 -0.66
C TYR A 201 -21.84 5.81 -0.29
N LYS A 202 -21.76 4.48 -0.24
CA LYS A 202 -22.81 3.63 0.30
C LYS A 202 -22.21 2.68 1.35
N ALA A 203 -22.64 2.88 2.59
CA ALA A 203 -22.30 1.98 3.68
C ALA A 203 -23.16 0.71 3.64
N PHE A 204 -22.59 -0.39 4.12
CA PHE A 204 -23.31 -1.63 4.30
C PHE A 204 -23.15 -2.15 5.73
N TYR A 205 -24.28 -2.21 6.44
CA TYR A 205 -24.34 -2.59 7.85
C TYR A 205 -24.75 -4.06 7.95
N TYR A 206 -23.76 -4.94 7.76
CA TYR A 206 -23.92 -6.37 7.87
C TYR A 206 -23.09 -6.88 9.05
N PRO A 207 -23.70 -7.53 10.07
CA PRO A 207 -22.95 -8.12 11.17
C PRO A 207 -22.10 -9.29 10.70
N ASP A 208 -20.81 -9.28 11.05
CA ASP A 208 -19.85 -10.34 10.66
C ASP A 208 -20.14 -11.70 11.32
N THR A 209 -21.01 -11.76 12.33
CA THR A 209 -21.29 -12.93 13.18
C THR A 209 -22.69 -13.52 13.04
N LEU A 210 -23.36 -13.31 11.90
CA LEU A 210 -24.69 -13.89 11.67
C LEU A 210 -24.65 -15.42 11.62
N SER A 211 -25.66 -16.05 12.21
CA SER A 211 -25.89 -17.50 12.03
C SER A 211 -26.19 -17.82 10.56
N GLU A 212 -26.09 -19.08 10.18
CA GLU A 212 -26.36 -19.51 8.81
C GLU A 212 -27.80 -19.18 8.39
N GLU A 213 -28.76 -19.38 9.28
CA GLU A 213 -30.17 -19.06 9.06
C GLU A 213 -30.38 -17.54 8.91
N ALA A 214 -29.74 -16.74 9.76
CA ALA A 214 -29.85 -15.29 9.70
C ALA A 214 -29.20 -14.72 8.43
N HIS A 215 -28.04 -15.25 8.03
CA HIS A 215 -27.39 -14.91 6.76
C HIS A 215 -28.29 -15.23 5.56
N ALA A 216 -28.88 -16.44 5.54
CA ALA A 216 -29.72 -16.91 4.46
C ALA A 216 -30.99 -16.07 4.28
N VAL A 217 -31.55 -15.53 5.36
CA VAL A 217 -32.68 -14.59 5.31
C VAL A 217 -32.21 -13.20 4.88
N PHE A 218 -31.15 -12.68 5.51
CA PHE A 218 -30.69 -11.30 5.30
C PHE A 218 -30.29 -11.01 3.86
N GLN A 219 -29.68 -11.96 3.15
CA GLN A 219 -29.31 -11.78 1.73
C GLN A 219 -30.51 -11.49 0.80
N HIS A 220 -31.74 -11.76 1.24
CA HIS A 220 -32.95 -11.47 0.47
C HIS A 220 -33.56 -10.09 0.76
N GLU A 221 -33.04 -9.39 1.77
CA GLU A 221 -33.49 -8.04 2.13
C GLU A 221 -33.13 -7.03 1.02
N PRO A 222 -33.96 -6.00 0.79
CA PRO A 222 -33.72 -5.01 -0.27
C PRO A 222 -32.33 -4.36 -0.21
N ALA A 223 -31.86 -4.02 0.99
CA ALA A 223 -30.54 -3.41 1.17
C ALA A 223 -29.38 -4.36 0.80
N ALA A 224 -29.54 -5.66 1.09
CA ALA A 224 -28.55 -6.66 0.71
C ALA A 224 -28.54 -6.90 -0.81
N LYS A 225 -29.73 -6.99 -1.43
CA LYS A 225 -29.86 -7.12 -2.88
C LYS A 225 -29.24 -5.94 -3.63
N GLU A 226 -29.51 -4.72 -3.18
CA GLU A 226 -28.92 -3.52 -3.77
C GLU A 226 -27.39 -3.51 -3.66
N MET A 227 -26.84 -3.93 -2.52
CA MET A 227 -25.39 -4.06 -2.37
C MET A 227 -24.78 -5.16 -3.25
N LEU A 228 -25.47 -6.31 -3.39
CA LEU A 228 -25.05 -7.38 -4.30
C LEU A 228 -25.03 -6.91 -5.76
N GLU A 229 -26.02 -6.11 -6.18
CA GLU A 229 -26.03 -5.48 -7.50
C GLU A 229 -24.84 -4.53 -7.70
N LEU A 230 -24.50 -3.72 -6.69
CA LEU A 230 -23.32 -2.85 -6.73
C LEU A 230 -22.01 -3.64 -6.80
N TYR A 231 -21.88 -4.74 -6.04
CA TYR A 231 -20.72 -5.62 -6.13
C TYR A 231 -20.56 -6.24 -7.53
N SER A 232 -21.67 -6.60 -8.20
CA SER A 232 -21.63 -7.13 -9.57
C SER A 232 -21.19 -6.12 -10.64
N ARG A 233 -21.22 -4.83 -10.31
CA ARG A 233 -20.87 -3.71 -11.20
C ARG A 233 -19.63 -2.97 -10.75
N THR A 234 -18.86 -3.54 -9.83
CA THR A 234 -17.68 -2.89 -9.27
C THR A 234 -16.58 -2.78 -10.33
N ASP A 235 -16.11 -1.55 -10.55
CA ASP A 235 -15.07 -1.26 -11.53
C ASP A 235 -13.66 -1.28 -10.92
N CYS A 236 -13.59 -1.05 -9.61
CA CYS A 236 -12.33 -1.04 -8.86
C CYS A 236 -12.50 -1.62 -7.47
N VAL A 237 -11.57 -2.49 -7.06
CA VAL A 237 -11.46 -2.99 -5.69
C VAL A 237 -10.15 -2.51 -5.08
N ILE A 238 -10.22 -1.75 -4.00
CA ILE A 238 -9.06 -1.36 -3.19
C ILE A 238 -9.09 -2.17 -1.90
N HIS A 239 -8.11 -3.04 -1.71
CA HIS A 239 -8.10 -3.91 -0.54
C HIS A 239 -6.72 -4.10 0.08
N GLY A 240 -6.71 -4.43 1.37
CA GLY A 240 -5.53 -4.92 2.07
C GLY A 240 -5.45 -6.44 2.12
N VAL A 241 -4.28 -6.94 2.55
CA VAL A 241 -4.07 -8.34 2.91
C VAL A 241 -3.52 -8.38 4.35
N GLY A 242 -4.04 -9.31 5.15
CA GLY A 242 -3.66 -9.52 6.54
C GLY A 242 -3.15 -10.93 6.78
N ASN A 243 -2.37 -11.13 7.84
CA ASN A 243 -2.00 -12.47 8.30
C ASN A 243 -3.25 -13.20 8.83
N ALA A 244 -3.46 -14.44 8.38
CA ALA A 244 -4.66 -15.22 8.69
C ALA A 244 -4.94 -15.30 10.21
N THR A 245 -3.94 -15.69 11.01
CA THR A 245 -4.09 -15.81 12.46
C THR A 245 -4.39 -14.47 13.12
N LYS A 246 -3.66 -13.40 12.76
CA LYS A 246 -3.92 -12.05 13.28
C LYS A 246 -5.36 -11.60 12.95
N MET A 247 -5.83 -11.89 11.74
CA MET A 247 -7.18 -11.52 11.30
C MET A 247 -8.28 -12.32 12.01
N ALA A 248 -8.06 -13.61 12.26
CA ALA A 248 -8.99 -14.43 13.03
C ALA A 248 -9.16 -13.91 14.47
N VAL A 249 -8.06 -13.51 15.12
CA VAL A 249 -8.07 -12.91 16.46
C VAL A 249 -8.79 -11.55 16.46
N LEU A 250 -8.50 -10.67 15.50
CA LEU A 250 -9.16 -9.36 15.37
C LEU A 250 -10.69 -9.45 15.18
N ARG A 251 -11.17 -10.58 14.68
CA ARG A 251 -12.59 -10.87 14.46
C ARG A 251 -13.26 -11.56 15.65
N ASN A 252 -12.52 -11.88 16.70
CA ASN A 252 -12.99 -12.74 17.79
C ASN A 252 -13.53 -14.09 17.27
N SER A 253 -12.84 -14.67 16.28
CA SER A 253 -13.29 -15.93 15.66
C SER A 253 -13.31 -17.06 16.69
N PRO A 254 -14.32 -17.96 16.67
CA PRO A 254 -14.38 -19.10 17.59
C PRO A 254 -13.12 -19.97 17.52
N GLU A 255 -12.79 -20.64 18.61
CA GLU A 255 -11.61 -21.51 18.70
C GLU A 255 -11.61 -22.62 17.62
N GLU A 256 -12.78 -23.16 17.31
CA GLU A 256 -12.96 -24.14 16.21
C GLU A 256 -12.56 -23.56 14.85
N GLU A 257 -12.94 -22.30 14.56
CA GLU A 257 -12.56 -21.62 13.31
C GLU A 257 -11.06 -21.35 13.28
N GLN A 258 -10.46 -20.93 14.40
CA GLN A 258 -9.02 -20.75 14.49
C GLN A 258 -8.27 -22.07 14.29
N GLN A 259 -8.79 -23.19 14.79
CA GLN A 259 -8.21 -24.52 14.58
C GLN A 259 -8.29 -24.94 13.11
N ILE A 260 -9.43 -24.71 12.44
CA ILE A 260 -9.57 -24.96 10.99
C ILE A 260 -8.51 -24.18 10.20
N LEU A 261 -8.30 -22.90 10.52
CA LEU A 261 -7.29 -22.08 9.86
C LEU A 261 -5.86 -22.60 10.07
N GLN A 262 -5.55 -23.09 11.28
CA GLN A 262 -4.25 -23.70 11.58
C GLN A 262 -4.05 -25.02 10.83
N ASP A 263 -5.03 -25.93 10.91
CA ASP A 263 -4.98 -27.26 10.30
C ASP A 263 -4.86 -27.17 8.77
N ARG A 264 -5.53 -26.18 8.17
CA ARG A 264 -5.47 -25.91 6.72
C ARG A 264 -4.34 -24.97 6.32
N GLN A 265 -3.45 -24.63 7.25
CA GLN A 265 -2.25 -23.81 7.01
C GLN A 265 -2.57 -22.46 6.34
N ALA A 266 -3.64 -21.79 6.78
CA ALA A 266 -3.97 -20.46 6.30
C ALA A 266 -2.84 -19.47 6.61
N LYS A 267 -2.40 -18.73 5.60
CA LYS A 267 -1.30 -17.74 5.67
C LYS A 267 -1.82 -16.31 5.59
N GLY A 268 -2.75 -16.06 4.68
CA GLY A 268 -3.30 -14.74 4.43
C GLY A 268 -4.81 -14.68 4.50
N GLU A 269 -5.33 -13.47 4.68
CA GLU A 269 -6.74 -13.14 4.62
C GLU A 269 -6.95 -11.87 3.78
N ALA A 270 -7.92 -11.90 2.89
CA ALA A 270 -8.39 -10.75 2.14
C ALA A 270 -9.92 -10.77 2.04
N PHE A 271 -10.56 -9.66 2.43
CA PHE A 271 -12.02 -9.41 2.37
C PHE A 271 -12.93 -10.57 2.81
N GLY A 272 -12.49 -11.40 3.77
CA GLY A 272 -13.24 -12.51 4.36
C GLY A 272 -12.84 -13.90 3.86
N PHE A 273 -11.88 -13.99 2.95
CA PHE A 273 -11.34 -15.26 2.42
C PHE A 273 -9.96 -15.52 3.00
N TYR A 274 -9.73 -16.75 3.43
CA TYR A 274 -8.45 -17.21 3.96
C TYR A 274 -7.77 -18.12 2.95
N PHE A 275 -6.49 -17.87 2.73
CA PHE A 275 -5.68 -18.52 1.70
C PHE A 275 -4.54 -19.31 2.34
N ASN A 276 -4.29 -20.52 1.85
CA ASN A 276 -3.04 -21.24 2.15
C ASN A 276 -1.89 -20.75 1.24
N GLN A 277 -0.70 -21.31 1.41
CA GLN A 277 0.48 -20.90 0.64
C GLN A 277 0.33 -21.10 -0.88
N GLN A 278 -0.52 -22.02 -1.31
CA GLN A 278 -0.80 -22.31 -2.73
C GLN A 278 -1.85 -21.34 -3.32
N GLY A 279 -2.41 -20.45 -2.51
CA GLY A 279 -3.51 -19.56 -2.90
C GLY A 279 -4.88 -20.22 -2.95
N GLU A 280 -5.02 -21.42 -2.40
CA GLU A 280 -6.31 -22.08 -2.28
C GLU A 280 -7.12 -21.44 -1.15
N ILE A 281 -8.40 -21.17 -1.41
CA ILE A 281 -9.33 -20.70 -0.38
C ILE A 281 -9.61 -21.85 0.58
N VAL A 282 -9.02 -21.80 1.77
CA VAL A 282 -9.16 -22.84 2.79
C VAL A 282 -10.29 -22.57 3.75
N HIS A 283 -10.74 -21.32 3.86
CA HIS A 283 -11.88 -20.93 4.67
C HIS A 283 -12.46 -19.61 4.17
N ARG A 284 -13.74 -19.39 4.42
CA ARG A 284 -14.41 -18.12 4.13
C ARG A 284 -15.40 -17.78 5.24
N ILE A 285 -15.47 -16.50 5.55
CA ILE A 285 -16.44 -15.99 6.50
C ILE A 285 -17.78 -15.79 5.79
N ARG A 286 -18.86 -16.17 6.46
CA ARG A 286 -20.22 -16.00 5.97
C ARG A 286 -20.61 -14.52 6.04
N THR A 287 -20.64 -13.87 4.90
CA THR A 287 -20.82 -12.41 4.81
C THR A 287 -21.42 -12.04 3.47
N VAL A 288 -22.03 -10.86 3.38
CA VAL A 288 -22.41 -10.26 2.10
C VAL A 288 -21.32 -9.25 1.74
N GLY A 289 -20.64 -9.49 0.63
CA GLY A 289 -19.45 -8.75 0.22
C GLY A 289 -18.98 -9.20 -1.16
N ILE A 290 -17.90 -8.57 -1.64
CA ILE A 290 -17.24 -8.98 -2.89
C ILE A 290 -16.72 -10.40 -2.76
N GLN A 291 -17.03 -11.20 -3.78
CA GLN A 291 -16.58 -12.58 -3.93
C GLN A 291 -15.29 -12.64 -4.76
N MET A 292 -14.47 -13.67 -4.53
CA MET A 292 -13.22 -13.89 -5.27
C MET A 292 -13.44 -14.04 -6.77
N GLU A 293 -14.54 -14.69 -7.17
CA GLU A 293 -14.88 -14.92 -8.57
C GLU A 293 -15.18 -13.61 -9.30
N GLN A 294 -15.76 -12.62 -8.61
CA GLN A 294 -16.07 -11.32 -9.19
C GLN A 294 -14.81 -10.53 -9.54
N LEU A 295 -13.69 -10.75 -8.82
CA LEU A 295 -12.45 -10.02 -9.08
C LEU A 295 -11.88 -10.26 -10.48
N GLN A 296 -12.20 -11.38 -11.12
CA GLN A 296 -11.76 -11.68 -12.47
C GLN A 296 -12.30 -10.67 -13.49
N ASP A 297 -13.52 -10.17 -13.26
CA ASP A 297 -14.21 -9.22 -14.15
C ASP A 297 -13.97 -7.76 -13.74
N VAL A 298 -13.43 -7.50 -12.54
CA VAL A 298 -13.11 -6.15 -12.07
C VAL A 298 -11.95 -5.57 -12.89
N PRO A 299 -12.14 -4.44 -13.59
CA PRO A 299 -11.09 -3.80 -14.40
C PRO A 299 -9.82 -3.42 -13.63
N LEU A 300 -9.95 -3.00 -12.36
CA LEU A 300 -8.83 -2.62 -11.51
C LEU A 300 -8.91 -3.29 -10.13
N VAL A 301 -7.98 -4.17 -9.83
CA VAL A 301 -7.78 -4.70 -8.47
C VAL A 301 -6.52 -4.07 -7.90
N LEU A 302 -6.67 -3.22 -6.88
CA LEU A 302 -5.58 -2.52 -6.22
C LEU A 302 -5.36 -3.11 -4.81
N THR A 303 -4.36 -3.97 -4.69
CA THR A 303 -3.93 -4.55 -3.41
C THR A 303 -2.92 -3.63 -2.74
N VAL A 304 -3.19 -3.21 -1.50
CA VAL A 304 -2.34 -2.29 -0.73
C VAL A 304 -2.01 -2.90 0.63
N ALA A 305 -0.79 -3.41 0.77
CA ALA A 305 -0.27 -3.91 2.04
C ALA A 305 1.26 -3.95 2.03
N GLY A 306 1.85 -3.69 3.19
CA GLY A 306 3.28 -3.78 3.41
C GLY A 306 3.59 -4.27 4.83
N GLY A 307 4.87 -4.42 5.13
CA GLY A 307 5.38 -5.04 6.34
C GLY A 307 6.07 -6.36 6.04
N ALA A 308 7.33 -6.54 6.45
CA ALA A 308 8.03 -7.83 6.34
C ALA A 308 7.19 -9.00 6.89
N SER A 309 6.47 -8.79 7.99
CA SER A 309 5.61 -9.79 8.63
C SER A 309 4.39 -10.21 7.80
N LYS A 310 4.11 -9.53 6.68
CA LYS A 310 3.00 -9.84 5.78
C LYS A 310 3.41 -10.57 4.50
N ALA A 311 4.69 -10.85 4.29
CA ALA A 311 5.17 -11.49 3.07
C ALA A 311 4.43 -12.80 2.75
N GLU A 312 4.34 -13.75 3.70
CA GLU A 312 3.60 -15.01 3.49
C GLU A 312 2.11 -14.78 3.16
N ALA A 313 1.48 -13.81 3.82
CA ALA A 313 0.08 -13.50 3.63
C ALA A 313 -0.18 -12.90 2.23
N LEU A 314 0.69 -11.99 1.80
CA LEU A 314 0.68 -11.42 0.46
C LEU A 314 0.84 -12.52 -0.60
N LEU A 315 1.85 -13.38 -0.47
CA LEU A 315 2.09 -14.50 -1.39
C LEU A 315 0.87 -15.42 -1.48
N SER A 316 0.25 -15.77 -0.35
CA SER A 316 -0.94 -16.63 -0.36
C SER A 316 -2.11 -16.03 -1.12
N TYR A 317 -2.37 -14.73 -1.00
CA TYR A 317 -3.44 -14.10 -1.77
C TYR A 317 -3.05 -13.99 -3.25
N LEU A 318 -1.84 -13.49 -3.52
CA LEU A 318 -1.37 -13.17 -4.87
C LEU A 318 -1.22 -14.40 -5.77
N ALA A 319 -1.00 -15.59 -5.20
CA ALA A 319 -1.02 -16.86 -5.93
C ALA A 319 -2.36 -17.15 -6.63
N SER A 320 -3.46 -16.52 -6.18
CA SER A 320 -4.80 -16.64 -6.75
C SER A 320 -5.36 -15.33 -7.31
N ALA A 321 -4.57 -14.25 -7.26
CA ALA A 321 -5.05 -12.93 -7.66
C ALA A 321 -5.24 -12.85 -9.19
N PRO A 322 -6.24 -12.09 -9.67
CA PRO A 322 -6.40 -11.85 -11.10
C PRO A 322 -5.18 -11.15 -11.71
N SER A 323 -4.87 -11.45 -12.97
CA SER A 323 -3.69 -10.91 -13.65
C SER A 323 -3.69 -9.38 -13.77
N GLN A 324 -4.85 -8.72 -13.74
CA GLN A 324 -4.97 -7.25 -13.75
C GLN A 324 -4.61 -6.58 -12.40
N THR A 325 -4.27 -7.37 -11.38
CA THR A 325 -3.97 -6.86 -10.04
C THR A 325 -2.74 -5.96 -10.03
N ILE A 326 -2.85 -4.85 -9.31
CA ILE A 326 -1.74 -3.97 -8.97
C ILE A 326 -1.46 -4.09 -7.48
N LEU A 327 -0.25 -4.47 -7.13
CA LEU A 327 0.22 -4.48 -5.76
C LEU A 327 0.98 -3.18 -5.44
N VAL A 328 0.61 -2.52 -4.35
CA VAL A 328 1.41 -1.46 -3.72
C VAL A 328 1.88 -1.97 -2.37
N THR A 329 3.20 -2.12 -2.24
CA THR A 329 3.87 -2.70 -1.08
C THR A 329 5.14 -1.91 -0.73
N ASP A 330 5.84 -2.31 0.33
CA ASP A 330 7.08 -1.69 0.80
C ASP A 330 8.29 -2.62 0.62
N GLU A 331 9.51 -2.09 0.76
CA GLU A 331 10.76 -2.85 0.58
C GLU A 331 10.80 -4.06 1.50
N GLY A 332 10.44 -3.91 2.78
CA GLY A 332 10.46 -4.99 3.76
C GLY A 332 9.57 -6.18 3.38
N ALA A 333 8.34 -5.93 2.92
CA ALA A 333 7.48 -6.98 2.40
C ALA A 333 8.00 -7.55 1.07
N ALA A 334 8.45 -6.69 0.15
CA ALA A 334 8.90 -7.09 -1.18
C ALA A 334 10.12 -8.01 -1.16
N GLU A 335 11.14 -7.66 -0.37
CA GLU A 335 12.36 -8.46 -0.22
C GLU A 335 12.06 -9.82 0.43
N ASN A 336 11.19 -9.85 1.44
CA ASN A 336 10.78 -11.10 2.08
C ASN A 336 9.89 -11.96 1.17
N MET A 337 9.07 -11.35 0.31
CA MET A 337 8.34 -12.13 -0.70
C MET A 337 9.31 -12.82 -1.66
N LEU A 338 10.34 -12.11 -2.16
CA LEU A 338 11.33 -12.72 -3.05
C LEU A 338 12.16 -13.82 -2.35
N SER A 339 12.50 -13.66 -1.08
CA SER A 339 13.28 -14.67 -0.35
C SER A 339 12.52 -15.98 -0.11
N LEU A 340 11.18 -15.93 -0.18
CA LEU A 340 10.28 -17.06 -0.01
C LEU A 340 9.89 -17.75 -1.34
N MET A 341 10.27 -17.18 -2.50
CA MET A 341 9.89 -17.64 -3.85
C MET A 341 10.91 -18.54 -4.55
#